data_AF-A0A0C3P6Q3-F1
#
_entry.id   AF-A0A0C3P6Q3-F1
#
_cell.length_a   1.000
_cell.length_b   1.000
_cell.length_c   1.000
_cell.angle_alpha   90.00
_cell.angle_beta   90.00
_cell.angle_gamma   90.00
#
_symmetry.space_group_name_H-M   'P 1'
#
loop_
_entity.id
_entity.type
_entity.pdbx_description
1 polymer ?
#
loop_
_entity_poly.entity_id
_entity_poly.type
_entity_poly.pdbx_seq_one_letter_code
_entity_poly.pdbx_strand_id
1 'polypeptide(L)'
;MPSIAESPFRKYQDWDDNTIVSGEHIIRAIQEFESNVKVIKTQQGDAFVYAVESNDENTKTYKVVIGPIEIVAAIDLKKLTIVIGVYANIPFLGRIQIAKTVGNLHDGVTLTIGYPPFVGGSLALKLDGKDVVLEYSIDALGLHYHGKIVVFTLP
;
A
#
# COMPACT_ATOMS: atom_id res chain seq x y z
N MET A 1 38.11 0.61 -23.21
CA MET A 1 36.85 1.39 -23.22
C MET A 1 36.47 1.69 -24.65
N PRO A 2 35.18 1.90 -25.02
CA PRO A 2 33.92 1.81 -24.25
C PRO A 2 32.91 0.83 -24.93
N SER A 3 31.75 0.46 -24.35
CA SER A 3 30.52 1.25 -24.48
C SER A 3 29.35 0.66 -23.67
N ILE A 4 28.84 1.50 -22.75
CA ILE A 4 27.43 1.81 -22.46
C ILE A 4 26.50 0.64 -22.12
N ALA A 5 26.15 0.58 -20.84
CA ALA A 5 25.07 -0.21 -20.27
C ALA A 5 23.77 -0.02 -21.08
N GLU A 6 23.20 -1.13 -21.53
CA GLU A 6 21.87 -1.15 -22.13
C GLU A 6 20.84 -0.60 -21.14
N SER A 7 20.04 0.36 -21.62
CA SER A 7 18.95 0.97 -20.87
C SER A 7 17.89 -0.10 -20.54
N PRO A 8 17.34 -0.13 -19.31
CA PRO A 8 16.39 -1.17 -18.88
C PRO A 8 15.02 -1.09 -19.57
N PHE A 9 14.79 -0.07 -20.40
CA PHE A 9 13.57 0.06 -21.20
C PHE A 9 13.69 -0.75 -22.48
N ARG A 10 13.46 -2.07 -22.37
CA ARG A 10 13.16 -2.91 -23.53
C ARG A 10 11.87 -2.40 -24.19
N LYS A 11 11.96 -2.03 -25.47
CA LYS A 11 10.80 -1.80 -26.34
C LYS A 11 9.93 -3.06 -26.33
N TYR A 12 8.74 -2.97 -25.76
CA TYR A 12 7.67 -3.92 -26.04
C TYR A 12 7.24 -3.66 -27.49
N GLN A 13 7.57 -4.60 -28.37
CA GLN A 13 7.01 -4.64 -29.71
C GLN A 13 5.99 -5.77 -29.68
N ASP A 14 4.75 -5.42 -29.32
CA ASP A 14 3.62 -6.33 -29.46
C ASP A 14 3.04 -6.11 -30.85
N TRP A 15 3.09 -7.17 -31.65
CA TRP A 15 2.40 -7.26 -32.94
C TRP A 15 0.92 -7.54 -32.61
N ASP A 16 0.01 -6.72 -33.14
CA ASP A 16 -1.46 -6.85 -33.11
C ASP A 16 -2.27 -6.30 -31.92
N ASP A 17 -1.94 -5.11 -31.39
CA ASP A 17 -3.02 -4.26 -30.86
C ASP A 17 -2.76 -2.76 -31.03
N ASN A 18 -3.70 -2.06 -31.64
CA ASN A 18 -3.53 -0.72 -32.20
C ASN A 18 -3.65 0.40 -31.13
N THR A 19 -3.22 0.14 -29.90
CA THR A 19 -3.29 1.11 -28.81
C THR A 19 -1.95 1.84 -28.70
N ILE A 20 -1.76 2.88 -29.51
CA ILE A 20 -0.69 3.86 -29.26
C ILE A 20 -1.07 4.59 -27.96
N VAL A 21 -0.62 4.08 -26.81
CA VAL A 21 -0.64 4.84 -25.56
C VAL A 21 0.36 5.98 -25.75
N SER A 22 -0.14 7.16 -26.14
CA SER A 22 0.68 8.35 -26.33
C SER A 22 1.56 8.58 -25.10
N GLY A 23 2.82 8.96 -25.30
CA GLY A 23 3.74 9.26 -24.18
C GLY A 23 3.16 10.30 -23.22
N GLU A 24 2.29 11.18 -23.70
CA GLU A 24 1.55 12.15 -22.88
C GLU A 24 0.55 11.48 -21.92
N HIS A 25 -0.10 10.39 -22.32
CA HIS A 25 -0.99 9.61 -21.45
C HIS A 25 -0.19 8.92 -20.34
N ILE A 26 1.01 8.41 -20.65
CA ILE A 26 1.89 7.78 -19.67
C ILE A 26 2.40 8.82 -18.67
N ILE A 27 2.86 9.99 -19.15
CA ILE A 27 3.34 11.07 -18.29
C ILE A 27 2.22 11.58 -17.37
N ARG A 28 1.00 11.76 -17.91
CA ARG A 28 -0.16 12.19 -17.12
C ARG A 28 -0.54 11.15 -16.07
N ALA A 29 -0.58 9.87 -16.42
CA ALA A 29 -0.86 8.80 -15.47
C ALA A 29 0.22 8.70 -14.38
N ILE A 30 1.50 8.93 -14.72
CA ILE A 30 2.59 8.98 -13.73
C ILE A 30 2.42 10.19 -12.80
N GLN A 31 2.14 11.37 -13.32
CA GLN A 31 1.91 12.58 -12.50
C GLN A 31 0.66 12.45 -11.62
N GLU A 32 -0.40 11.84 -12.13
CA GLU A 32 -1.63 11.56 -11.39
C GLU A 32 -1.39 10.52 -10.30
N PHE A 33 -0.57 9.50 -10.55
CA PHE A 33 -0.12 8.57 -9.53
C PHE A 33 0.76 9.26 -8.47
N GLU A 34 1.78 10.02 -8.88
CA GLU A 34 2.67 10.75 -7.98
C GLU A 34 1.93 11.76 -7.09
N SER A 35 0.88 12.41 -7.60
CA SER A 35 0.07 13.35 -6.81
C SER A 35 -0.85 12.65 -5.79
N ASN A 36 -1.21 11.39 -6.03
CA ASN A 36 -2.06 10.59 -5.14
C ASN A 36 -1.26 9.67 -4.19
N VAL A 37 0.06 9.59 -4.37
CA VAL A 37 0.96 8.77 -3.55
C VAL A 37 1.69 9.66 -2.55
N LYS A 38 1.43 9.43 -1.28
CA LYS A 38 2.19 10.00 -0.16
C LYS A 38 3.36 9.07 0.16
N VAL A 39 4.58 9.53 -0.14
CA VAL A 39 5.82 8.85 0.23
C VAL A 39 6.24 9.29 1.63
N ILE A 40 6.49 8.32 2.51
CA ILE A 40 6.90 8.55 3.90
C ILE A 40 8.26 7.90 4.10
N LYS A 41 9.29 8.72 4.34
CA LYS A 41 10.64 8.22 4.63
C LYS A 41 10.64 7.48 5.97
N THR A 42 11.05 6.21 5.98
CA THR A 42 11.24 5.43 7.22
C THR A 42 12.67 4.93 7.31
N GLN A 43 13.08 4.42 8.48
CA GLN A 43 14.45 3.96 8.71
C GLN A 43 14.85 2.74 7.88
N GLN A 44 13.89 1.87 7.53
CA GLN A 44 14.15 0.61 6.81
C GLN A 44 13.62 0.59 5.35
N GLY A 45 13.21 1.75 4.83
CA GLY A 45 12.69 1.92 3.47
C GLY A 45 11.47 2.82 3.41
N ASP A 46 11.21 3.45 2.28
CA ASP A 46 10.06 4.34 2.15
C ASP A 46 8.74 3.56 2.27
N ALA A 47 7.79 4.12 3.01
CA ALA A 47 6.41 3.66 3.02
C ALA A 47 5.60 4.47 2.01
N PHE A 48 4.76 3.78 1.24
CA PHE A 48 3.92 4.40 0.22
C PHE A 48 2.47 4.29 0.64
N VAL A 49 1.77 5.42 0.68
CA VAL A 49 0.33 5.47 0.96
C VAL A 49 -0.37 6.06 -0.25
N TYR A 50 -1.39 5.38 -0.78
CA TYR A 50 -2.18 5.93 -1.89
C TYR A 50 -3.63 5.52 -1.79
N ALA A 51 -4.50 6.42 -2.25
CA ALA A 51 -5.91 6.14 -2.40
C ALA A 51 -6.13 5.25 -3.63
N VAL A 52 -7.06 4.31 -3.51
CA VAL A 52 -7.54 3.51 -4.63
C VAL A 52 -8.92 4.04 -4.99
N GLU A 53 -9.12 4.36 -6.26
CA GLU A 53 -10.42 4.79 -6.76
C GLU A 53 -11.49 3.74 -6.40
N SER A 54 -12.59 4.24 -5.83
CA SER A 54 -13.75 3.46 -5.44
C SER A 54 -14.94 4.02 -6.20
N ASN A 55 -15.74 3.13 -6.78
CA ASN A 55 -17.00 3.51 -7.44
C ASN A 55 -18.09 3.92 -6.44
N ASP A 56 -17.85 3.73 -5.14
CA ASP A 56 -18.75 4.14 -4.07
C ASP A 56 -18.19 5.37 -3.36
N GLU A 57 -18.91 6.49 -3.47
CA GLU A 57 -18.60 7.78 -2.83
C GLU A 57 -18.48 7.68 -1.30
N ASN A 58 -19.15 6.69 -0.69
CA ASN A 58 -19.15 6.50 0.76
C ASN A 58 -18.05 5.56 1.22
N THR A 59 -17.34 4.91 0.29
CA THR A 59 -16.27 3.98 0.60
C THR A 59 -14.94 4.51 0.10
N LYS A 60 -13.98 4.71 1.01
CA LYS A 60 -12.60 5.03 0.64
C LYS A 60 -11.72 3.83 0.86
N THR A 61 -10.90 3.51 -0.14
CA THR A 61 -9.91 2.45 -0.04
C THR A 61 -8.52 3.05 -0.10
N TYR A 62 -7.66 2.64 0.83
CA TYR A 62 -6.27 3.04 0.90
C TYR A 62 -5.37 1.81 0.86
N LYS A 63 -4.25 1.95 0.16
CA LYS A 63 -3.17 0.98 0.18
C LYS A 63 -1.95 1.61 0.83
N VAL A 64 -1.37 0.87 1.77
CA VAL A 64 -0.12 1.22 2.43
C VAL A 64 0.89 0.10 2.15
N VAL A 65 2.03 0.44 1.56
CA VAL A 65 3.09 -0.51 1.24
C VAL A 65 4.32 -0.17 2.09
N ILE A 66 4.80 -1.15 2.86
CA ILE A 66 5.96 -1.05 3.76
C ILE A 66 6.84 -2.28 3.53
N GLY A 67 7.95 -2.11 2.80
CA GLY A 67 8.81 -3.23 2.44
C GLY A 67 8.03 -4.33 1.70
N PRO A 68 8.10 -5.61 2.13
CA PRO A 68 7.37 -6.71 1.51
C PRO A 68 5.89 -6.78 1.95
N ILE A 69 5.39 -5.84 2.74
CA ILE A 69 4.03 -5.86 3.29
C ILE A 69 3.14 -4.84 2.60
N GLU A 70 1.95 -5.27 2.21
CA GLU A 70 0.88 -4.43 1.67
C GLU A 70 -0.34 -4.51 2.59
N ILE A 71 -0.82 -3.36 3.02
CA ILE A 71 -2.00 -3.20 3.87
C ILE A 71 -3.07 -2.51 3.02
N VAL A 72 -4.23 -3.14 2.91
CA VAL A 72 -5.40 -2.61 2.21
C VAL A 72 -6.47 -2.29 3.25
N ALA A 73 -6.85 -1.03 3.36
CA ALA A 73 -7.87 -0.55 4.27
C ALA A 73 -9.05 0.04 3.48
N ALA A 74 -10.21 -0.59 3.55
CA ALA A 74 -11.45 -0.08 2.97
C ALA A 74 -12.40 0.39 4.06
N ILE A 75 -12.92 1.61 3.94
CA ILE A 75 -13.63 2.31 5.02
C ILE A 75 -14.95 2.86 4.49
N ASP A 76 -16.04 2.47 5.15
CA ASP A 76 -17.37 3.08 4.98
C ASP A 76 -17.41 4.35 5.83
N LEU A 77 -17.48 5.52 5.20
CA LEU A 77 -17.47 6.83 5.87
C LEU A 77 -18.75 7.12 6.65
N LYS A 78 -19.87 6.45 6.36
CA LYS A 78 -21.14 6.64 7.07
C LYS A 78 -21.15 5.89 8.39
N LYS A 79 -20.58 4.69 8.41
CA LYS A 79 -20.57 3.81 9.59
C LYS A 79 -19.23 3.79 10.33
N LEU A 80 -18.19 4.34 9.70
CA LEU A 80 -16.79 4.22 10.11
C LEU A 80 -16.36 2.76 10.31
N THR A 81 -17.03 1.84 9.60
CA THR A 81 -16.65 0.44 9.53
C THR A 81 -15.46 0.33 8.62
N ILE A 82 -14.43 -0.38 9.08
CA ILE A 82 -13.21 -0.63 8.34
C ILE A 82 -13.00 -2.11 8.10
N VAL A 83 -12.58 -2.45 6.88
CA VAL A 83 -12.07 -3.76 6.52
C VAL A 83 -10.58 -3.62 6.24
N ILE A 84 -9.76 -4.37 6.95
CA ILE A 84 -8.30 -4.37 6.79
C ILE A 84 -7.89 -5.73 6.26
N GLY A 85 -7.18 -5.75 5.13
CA GLY A 85 -6.50 -6.92 4.59
C GLY A 85 -5.00 -6.68 4.57
N VAL A 86 -4.21 -7.65 5.03
CA VAL A 86 -2.76 -7.57 5.04
C VAL A 86 -2.19 -8.68 4.18
N TYR A 87 -1.28 -8.31 3.30
CA TYR A 87 -0.64 -9.18 2.34
C TYR A 87 0.88 -9.10 2.50
N ALA A 88 1.55 -10.24 2.41
CA ALA A 88 3.01 -10.31 2.30
C ALA A 88 3.40 -10.77 0.90
N ASN A 89 4.38 -10.10 0.31
CA ASN A 89 5.03 -10.54 -0.91
C ASN A 89 6.31 -11.30 -0.54
N ILE A 90 6.23 -12.63 -0.52
CA ILE A 90 7.33 -13.50 -0.11
C ILE A 90 8.04 -14.01 -1.36
N PRO A 91 9.38 -13.95 -1.43
CA PRO A 91 10.13 -14.57 -2.52
C PRO A 91 9.69 -16.01 -2.76
N PHE A 92 9.57 -16.42 -4.03
CA PHE A 92 9.11 -17.75 -4.48
C PHE A 92 7.64 -18.10 -4.23
N LEU A 93 6.97 -17.53 -3.22
CA LEU A 93 5.55 -17.79 -2.92
C LEU A 93 4.60 -16.71 -3.48
N GLY A 94 5.13 -15.53 -3.79
CA GLY A 94 4.35 -14.40 -4.28
C GLY A 94 3.51 -13.73 -3.19
N ARG A 95 2.42 -13.09 -3.60
CA ARG A 95 1.53 -12.31 -2.73
C ARG A 95 0.56 -13.22 -1.99
N ILE A 96 0.66 -13.29 -0.66
CA ILE A 96 -0.19 -14.09 0.22
C ILE A 96 -0.93 -13.18 1.19
N GLN A 97 -2.22 -13.43 1.43
CA GLN A 97 -2.96 -12.77 2.51
C GLN A 97 -2.58 -13.39 3.86
N ILE A 98 -2.00 -12.60 4.74
CA ILE A 98 -1.51 -13.06 6.06
C ILE A 98 -2.43 -12.67 7.21
N ALA A 99 -3.32 -11.70 7.00
CA ALA A 99 -4.34 -11.34 7.97
C ALA A 99 -5.52 -10.61 7.31
N LYS A 100 -6.67 -10.68 7.97
CA LYS A 100 -7.87 -9.93 7.61
C LYS A 100 -8.68 -9.66 8.86
N THR A 101 -9.19 -8.44 9.00
CA THR A 101 -10.14 -8.11 10.07
C THR A 101 -11.16 -7.08 9.61
N VAL A 102 -12.23 -6.99 10.37
CA VAL A 102 -13.28 -5.97 10.23
C VAL A 102 -13.47 -5.35 11.61
N GLY A 103 -13.60 -4.03 11.66
CA GLY A 103 -13.84 -3.34 12.93
C GLY A 103 -14.46 -1.97 12.71
N ASN A 104 -14.55 -1.20 13.79
CA ASN A 104 -14.99 0.19 13.76
C ASN A 104 -13.82 1.11 14.10
N LEU A 105 -13.70 2.21 13.36
CA LEU A 105 -12.59 3.14 13.55
C LEU A 105 -12.70 3.96 14.85
N HIS A 106 -13.90 4.12 15.40
CA HIS A 106 -14.11 4.77 16.70
C HIS A 106 -13.44 4.00 17.84
N ASP A 107 -13.50 2.67 17.81
CA ASP A 107 -12.91 1.81 18.83
C ASP A 107 -11.42 1.57 18.58
N GLY A 108 -10.98 1.84 17.35
CA GLY A 108 -9.69 1.40 16.84
C GLY A 108 -9.69 -0.10 16.53
N VAL A 109 -8.79 -0.50 15.64
CA VAL A 109 -8.68 -1.88 15.18
C VAL A 109 -7.24 -2.32 15.31
N THR A 110 -7.00 -3.35 16.13
CA THR A 110 -5.68 -3.98 16.24
C THR A 110 -5.71 -5.36 15.61
N LEU A 111 -4.66 -5.68 14.86
CA LEU A 111 -4.52 -6.92 14.12
C LEU A 111 -3.11 -7.49 14.33
N THR A 112 -3.04 -8.71 14.85
CA THR A 112 -1.81 -9.50 14.82
C THR A 112 -1.67 -10.12 13.44
N ILE A 113 -0.48 -10.04 12.86
CA ILE A 113 -0.16 -10.60 11.56
C ILE A 113 0.90 -11.69 11.72
N GLY A 114 0.80 -12.75 10.93
CA GLY A 114 1.73 -13.85 11.05
C GLY A 114 1.70 -14.79 9.86
N TYR A 115 2.89 -15.09 9.34
CA TYR A 115 3.13 -16.17 8.40
C TYR A 115 4.53 -16.75 8.65
N PRO A 116 4.70 -17.60 9.66
CA PRO A 116 6.00 -18.14 10.04
C PRO A 116 6.63 -18.98 8.92
N PRO A 117 7.97 -18.98 8.78
CA PRO A 117 8.95 -18.18 9.53
C PRO A 117 9.17 -16.76 8.95
N PHE A 118 8.39 -16.35 7.96
CA PHE A 118 8.73 -15.19 7.12
C PHE A 118 8.23 -13.86 7.65
N VAL A 119 7.06 -13.84 8.30
CA VAL A 119 6.40 -12.60 8.77
C VAL A 119 5.79 -12.78 10.16
N GLY A 120 5.92 -11.76 11.00
CA GLY A 120 5.23 -11.65 12.29
C GLY A 120 5.05 -10.18 12.68
N GLY A 121 4.13 -9.91 13.61
CA GLY A 121 4.00 -8.57 14.19
C GLY A 121 2.56 -8.15 14.43
N SER A 122 2.35 -6.84 14.51
CA SER A 122 1.04 -6.25 14.73
C SER A 122 0.88 -4.91 14.05
N LEU A 123 -0.38 -4.59 13.77
CA LEU A 123 -0.83 -3.34 13.18
C LEU A 123 -1.97 -2.82 14.04
N ALA A 124 -2.05 -1.52 14.22
CA ALA A 124 -3.20 -0.87 14.81
C ALA A 124 -3.63 0.31 13.94
N LEU A 125 -4.91 0.37 13.59
CA LEU A 125 -5.52 1.53 12.98
C LEU A 125 -6.39 2.24 14.01
N LYS A 126 -6.14 3.52 14.24
CA LYS A 126 -6.85 4.32 15.24
C LYS A 126 -7.21 5.68 14.68
N LEU A 127 -8.22 6.29 15.29
CA LEU A 127 -8.59 7.67 15.06
C LEU A 127 -7.82 8.57 16.03
N ASP A 128 -7.08 9.55 15.51
CA ASP A 128 -6.36 10.59 16.27
C ASP A 128 -6.95 11.94 15.87
N GLY A 129 -8.01 12.37 16.57
CA GLY A 129 -8.84 13.49 16.14
C GLY A 129 -9.58 13.19 14.84
N LYS A 130 -9.19 13.81 13.73
CA LYS A 130 -9.71 13.48 12.38
C LYS A 130 -8.78 12.57 11.58
N ASP A 131 -7.57 12.35 12.06
CA ASP A 131 -6.57 11.60 11.33
C ASP A 131 -6.73 10.11 11.59
N VAL A 132 -6.71 9.35 10.50
CA VAL A 132 -6.69 7.89 10.56
C VAL A 132 -5.25 7.45 10.52
N VAL A 133 -4.81 6.88 11.63
CA VAL A 133 -3.40 6.59 11.84
C VAL A 133 -3.17 5.09 11.93
N LEU A 134 -2.23 4.62 11.11
CA LEU A 134 -1.65 3.29 11.16
C LEU A 134 -0.39 3.30 12.04
N GLU A 135 -0.44 2.60 13.16
CA GLU A 135 0.72 2.20 13.95
C GLU A 135 1.10 0.76 13.55
N TYR A 136 2.38 0.51 13.31
CA TYR A 136 2.85 -0.82 12.90
C TYR A 136 4.16 -1.19 13.59
N SER A 137 4.30 -2.50 13.85
CA SER A 137 5.54 -3.14 14.26
C SER A 137 5.54 -4.53 13.63
N ILE A 138 6.37 -4.72 12.60
CA ILE A 138 6.36 -5.88 11.71
C ILE A 138 7.78 -6.39 11.52
N ASP A 139 7.95 -7.68 11.74
CA ASP A 139 9.13 -8.42 11.31
C ASP A 139 8.82 -9.13 10.00
N ALA A 140 9.56 -8.84 8.93
CA ALA A 140 9.39 -9.49 7.65
C ALA A 140 10.74 -9.74 6.97
N LEU A 141 10.99 -10.99 6.57
CA LEU A 141 12.19 -11.41 5.84
C LEU A 141 13.51 -11.02 6.55
N GLY A 142 13.51 -11.04 7.89
CA GLY A 142 14.67 -10.68 8.71
C GLY A 142 14.86 -9.18 8.93
N LEU A 143 13.94 -8.33 8.46
CA LEU A 143 13.93 -6.89 8.70
C LEU A 143 12.81 -6.51 9.67
N HIS A 144 13.09 -5.55 10.54
CA HIS A 144 12.13 -5.01 11.49
C HIS A 144 11.64 -3.63 11.01
N TYR A 145 10.34 -3.50 10.78
CA TYR A 145 9.66 -2.28 10.35
C TYR A 145 8.77 -1.78 11.47
N HIS A 146 8.98 -0.54 11.93
CA HIS A 146 8.10 0.05 12.93
C HIS A 146 7.87 1.54 12.66
N GLY A 147 6.69 2.03 13.01
CA GLY A 147 6.38 3.44 12.87
C GLY A 147 4.90 3.78 13.00
N LYS A 148 4.60 5.05 12.74
CA LYS A 148 3.27 5.64 12.74
C LYS A 148 3.07 6.42 11.44
N ILE A 149 1.99 6.15 10.72
CA ILE A 149 1.67 6.75 9.42
C ILE A 149 0.24 7.28 9.45
N VAL A 150 0.06 8.58 9.16
CA VAL A 150 -1.26 9.13 8.85
C VAL A 150 -1.66 8.66 7.45
N VAL A 151 -2.65 7.77 7.38
CA VAL A 151 -3.16 7.18 6.14
C VAL A 151 -4.01 8.20 5.40
N PHE A 152 -4.95 8.84 6.09
CA PHE A 152 -5.78 9.93 5.57
C PHE A 152 -6.46 10.69 6.71
N THR A 153 -7.11 11.80 6.35
CA THR A 153 -7.87 12.65 7.28
C THR A 153 -9.35 12.60 6.90
N LEU A 154 -10.22 12.39 7.90
CA LEU A 154 -11.67 12.47 7.72
C LEU A 154 -12.11 13.91 7.46
N PRO A 155 -13.20 14.13 6.69
CA PRO A 155 -13.72 15.46 6.40
C PRO A 155 -14.12 16.26 7.65
#